data_AF-A0A6G3BB71-F1
#
_entry.id   AF-A0A6G3BB71-F1
#
_cell.length_a   1.000
_cell.length_b   1.000
_cell.length_c   1.000
_cell.angle_alpha   90.00
_cell.angle_beta   90.00
_cell.angle_gamma   90.00
#
_symmetry.space_group_name_H-M   'P 1'
#
loop_
_entity.id
_entity.type
_entity.pdbx_description
1 polymer ?
#
loop_
_entity_poly.entity_id
_entity_poly.type
_entity_poly.pdbx_seq_one_letter_code
_entity_poly.pdbx_strand_id
1 'polypeptide(L)'
;MNRPNLTHPDLRPSAAPAPASAPALAPPRQLPRRPLDLRVRTRRIQVEELVVDDPAKVLDHAQRAALTAPDTAAVLGHSPTTPLTLPAAAALLCALHEPGELAAMGLRLTRHTTHVTASDQQTEPVSLELSYAPDAPEA
;
A
#
# COMPACT_ATOMS: atom_id res chain seq x y z
N MET A 1 30.81 17.87 3.83
CA MET A 1 29.77 17.38 2.89
C MET A 1 30.39 16.25 2.08
N ASN A 2 29.85 15.05 2.23
CA ASN A 2 30.42 13.76 1.80
C ASN A 2 30.16 13.47 0.30
N ARG A 3 31.18 13.01 -0.43
CA ARG A 3 31.02 12.14 -1.62
C ARG A 3 32.21 11.18 -1.71
N PRO A 4 32.04 9.86 -1.54
CA PRO A 4 33.04 8.90 -2.01
C PRO A 4 32.76 8.53 -3.46
N ASN A 5 33.83 8.63 -4.25
CA ASN A 5 33.93 8.25 -5.65
C ASN A 5 34.30 6.76 -5.73
N LEU A 6 33.67 6.05 -6.67
CA LEU A 6 33.81 4.61 -6.92
C LEU A 6 35.26 4.27 -7.31
N THR A 7 35.89 3.35 -6.57
CA THR A 7 37.18 2.77 -6.96
C THR A 7 37.06 1.25 -7.06
N HIS A 8 37.05 0.76 -8.30
CA HIS A 8 37.51 -0.59 -8.61
C HIS A 8 39.05 -0.59 -8.52
N PRO A 9 39.67 -1.71 -8.17
CA PRO A 9 40.72 -2.15 -9.09
C PRO A 9 40.68 -3.64 -9.41
N ASP A 10 41.41 -3.88 -10.49
CA ASP A 10 41.56 -5.04 -11.35
C ASP A 10 42.21 -6.27 -10.72
N LEU A 11 41.93 -7.38 -11.38
CA LEU A 11 42.54 -8.70 -11.25
C LEU A 11 44.02 -8.67 -11.65
N ARG A 12 44.85 -9.48 -10.97
CA ARG A 12 45.84 -10.44 -11.53
C ARG A 12 46.82 -10.98 -10.48
N PRO A 13 47.58 -12.06 -10.76
CA PRO A 13 47.17 -13.45 -10.95
C PRO A 13 47.94 -14.36 -9.95
N SER A 14 47.80 -15.69 -9.98
CA SER A 14 48.94 -16.65 -9.93
C SER A 14 48.58 -18.04 -9.39
N ALA A 15 48.94 -19.02 -10.21
CA ALA A 15 49.41 -20.37 -9.90
C ALA A 15 48.54 -21.31 -9.02
N ALA A 16 47.97 -22.31 -9.69
CA ALA A 16 47.53 -23.55 -9.08
C ALA A 16 48.70 -24.36 -8.49
N PRO A 17 48.43 -25.19 -7.47
CA PRO A 17 48.95 -26.55 -7.47
C PRO A 17 47.82 -27.60 -7.43
N ALA A 18 48.20 -28.79 -7.90
CA ALA A 18 47.40 -29.96 -8.27
C ALA A 18 46.72 -30.69 -7.07
N PRO A 19 45.90 -31.74 -7.31
CA PRO A 19 44.73 -32.07 -6.52
C PRO A 19 45.08 -32.79 -5.20
N ALA A 20 44.64 -32.24 -4.09
CA ALA A 20 44.60 -32.94 -2.81
C ALA A 20 43.15 -33.34 -2.52
N SER A 21 42.94 -34.64 -2.55
CA SER A 21 41.84 -35.44 -1.99
C SER A 21 40.62 -34.66 -1.46
N ALA A 22 39.47 -34.86 -2.12
CA ALA A 22 38.18 -34.39 -1.65
C ALA A 22 37.98 -34.75 -0.16
N PRO A 23 37.75 -33.78 0.75
CA PRO A 23 37.15 -34.11 2.01
C PRO A 23 35.72 -34.53 1.71
N ALA A 24 35.39 -35.75 2.14
CA ALA A 24 34.05 -36.34 2.09
C ALA A 24 32.99 -35.26 2.34
N LEU A 25 31.95 -35.23 1.49
CA LEU A 25 30.78 -34.38 1.67
C LEU A 25 30.36 -34.49 3.14
N ALA A 26 30.62 -33.44 3.92
CA ALA A 26 30.00 -33.31 5.21
C ALA A 26 28.48 -33.40 4.96
N PRO A 27 27.74 -34.25 5.70
CA PRO A 27 26.29 -34.26 5.59
C PRO A 27 25.81 -32.80 5.72
N PRO A 28 24.84 -32.36 4.90
CA PRO A 28 24.41 -30.98 4.89
C PRO A 28 24.10 -30.59 6.33
N ARG A 29 24.78 -29.55 6.83
CA ARG A 29 24.57 -29.04 8.19
C ARG A 29 23.08 -28.84 8.34
N GLN A 30 22.44 -29.69 9.14
CA GLN A 30 21.02 -29.54 9.46
C GLN A 30 20.92 -28.20 10.17
N LEU A 31 20.46 -27.18 9.44
CA LEU A 31 20.07 -25.91 10.03
C LEU A 31 19.06 -26.25 11.14
N PRO A 32 19.22 -25.70 12.35
CA PRO A 32 18.23 -25.93 13.40
C PRO A 32 16.87 -25.54 12.83
N ARG A 33 15.94 -26.51 12.79
CA ARG A 33 14.57 -26.31 12.30
C ARG A 33 13.86 -25.37 13.25
N ARG A 34 14.08 -24.07 13.06
CA ARG A 34 13.32 -23.05 13.79
C ARG A 34 11.91 -23.06 13.21
N PRO A 35 10.88 -23.17 14.04
CA PRO A 35 9.51 -23.07 13.56
C PRO A 35 9.30 -21.71 12.89
N LEU A 36 8.52 -21.70 11.81
CA LEU A 36 8.20 -20.48 11.07
C LEU A 36 7.20 -19.64 11.89
N ASP A 37 7.59 -18.43 12.29
CA ASP A 37 6.71 -17.53 13.07
C ASP A 37 5.66 -16.86 12.15
N LEU A 38 4.48 -17.47 12.07
CA LEU A 38 3.34 -17.00 11.27
C LEU A 38 2.37 -16.16 12.12
N ARG A 39 2.69 -14.89 12.35
CA ARG A 39 1.76 -13.97 13.06
C ARG A 39 0.78 -13.30 12.11
N VAL A 40 -0.50 -13.39 12.45
CA VAL A 40 -1.57 -12.68 11.76
C VAL A 40 -1.78 -11.30 12.39
N ARG A 41 -1.85 -10.25 11.57
CA ARG A 41 -2.12 -8.88 12.04
C ARG A 41 -3.45 -8.37 11.49
N THR A 42 -4.36 -7.99 12.39
CA THR A 42 -5.61 -7.30 12.06
C THR A 42 -5.34 -5.80 11.92
N ARG A 43 -5.83 -5.17 10.86
CA ARG A 43 -5.86 -3.70 10.72
C ARG A 43 -7.29 -3.25 10.52
N ARG A 44 -7.66 -2.16 11.19
CA ARG A 44 -8.94 -1.48 10.97
C ARG A 44 -8.81 -0.55 9.77
N ILE A 45 -9.74 -0.65 8.83
CA ILE A 45 -9.81 0.24 7.67
C ILE A 45 -11.11 1.05 7.79
N GLN A 46 -11.00 2.37 7.68
CA GLN A 46 -12.14 3.28 7.60
C GLN A 46 -12.25 3.75 6.16
N VAL A 47 -13.45 3.61 5.59
CA VAL A 47 -13.78 4.09 4.26
C VAL A 47 -14.81 5.21 4.42
N GLU A 48 -14.48 6.37 3.90
CA GLU A 48 -15.37 7.52 3.86
C GLU A 48 -15.93 7.64 2.46
N GLU A 49 -17.25 7.65 2.37
CA GLU A 49 -18.01 7.77 1.13
C GLU A 49 -18.71 9.13 1.12
N LEU A 50 -18.64 9.83 -0.01
CA LEU A 50 -19.31 11.09 -0.20
C LEU A 50 -20.57 10.86 -1.03
N VAL A 51 -21.72 11.13 -0.45
CA VAL A 51 -23.04 10.99 -1.09
C VAL A 51 -23.55 12.37 -1.46
N VAL A 52 -24.05 12.51 -2.69
CA VAL A 52 -24.75 13.72 -3.13
C VAL A 52 -26.24 13.54 -2.86
N ASP A 53 -26.79 14.33 -1.93
CA ASP A 53 -28.22 14.35 -1.62
C ASP A 53 -28.99 15.30 -2.55
N ASP A 54 -28.40 16.44 -2.91
CA ASP A 54 -29.01 17.42 -3.83
C ASP A 54 -27.99 17.90 -4.88
N PRO A 55 -28.03 17.37 -6.11
CA PRO A 55 -27.04 17.70 -7.13
C PRO A 55 -27.16 19.13 -7.64
N ALA A 56 -28.37 19.72 -7.67
CA ALA A 56 -28.57 21.08 -8.15
C ALA A 56 -27.96 22.09 -7.17
N LYS A 57 -28.16 21.85 -5.87
CA LYS A 57 -27.56 22.66 -4.81
C LYS A 57 -26.04 22.57 -4.82
N VAL A 58 -25.48 21.37 -4.99
CA VAL A 58 -24.03 21.17 -5.08
C VAL A 58 -23.42 21.95 -6.23
N LEU A 59 -24.04 21.90 -7.42
CA LEU A 59 -23.53 22.63 -8.58
C LEU A 59 -23.58 24.14 -8.39
N ASP A 60 -24.68 24.69 -7.86
CA ASP A 60 -24.81 26.12 -7.62
C ASP A 60 -23.78 26.64 -6.60
N HIS A 61 -23.61 25.91 -5.48
CA HIS A 61 -22.62 26.26 -4.47
C HIS A 61 -21.18 26.12 -5.00
N ALA A 62 -20.89 25.07 -5.77
CA ALA A 62 -19.57 24.88 -6.35
C ALA A 62 -19.24 25.94 -7.41
N GLN A 63 -20.22 26.37 -8.20
CA GLN A 63 -20.02 27.44 -9.18
C GLN A 63 -19.72 28.77 -8.49
N ARG A 64 -20.43 29.10 -7.41
CA ARG A 64 -20.10 30.25 -6.56
C ARG A 64 -18.71 30.12 -5.94
N ALA A 65 -18.36 28.94 -5.44
CA ALA A 65 -17.06 28.67 -4.82
C ALA A 65 -15.90 28.78 -5.82
N ALA A 66 -16.09 28.33 -7.05
CA ALA A 66 -15.09 28.44 -8.12
C ALA A 66 -14.78 29.89 -8.49
N LEU A 67 -15.77 30.80 -8.36
CA LEU A 67 -15.57 32.24 -8.57
C LEU A 67 -14.82 32.90 -7.41
N THR A 68 -15.02 32.42 -6.17
CA THR A 68 -14.35 32.96 -4.98
C THR A 68 -12.96 32.40 -4.77
N ALA A 69 -12.70 31.16 -5.21
CA ALA A 69 -11.44 30.44 -5.05
C ALA A 69 -10.97 29.83 -6.38
N PRO A 70 -10.61 30.66 -7.37
CA PRO A 70 -10.24 30.18 -8.71
C PRO A 70 -8.96 29.35 -8.69
N ASP A 71 -8.03 29.63 -7.77
CA ASP A 71 -6.77 28.88 -7.66
C ASP A 71 -7.03 27.41 -7.24
N THR A 72 -7.91 27.20 -6.27
CA THR A 72 -8.29 25.84 -5.83
C THR A 72 -9.05 25.09 -6.92
N ALA A 73 -9.94 25.77 -7.65
CA ALA A 73 -10.62 25.21 -8.80
C ALA A 73 -9.63 24.81 -9.90
N ALA A 74 -8.61 25.64 -10.17
CA ALA A 74 -7.58 25.36 -11.17
C ALA A 74 -6.71 24.15 -10.79
N VAL A 75 -6.38 23.96 -9.50
CA VAL A 75 -5.66 22.76 -9.02
C VAL A 75 -6.46 21.48 -9.27
N LEU A 76 -7.79 21.55 -9.18
CA LEU A 76 -8.69 20.45 -9.51
C LEU A 76 -8.96 20.31 -11.01
N GLY A 77 -8.32 21.15 -11.85
CA GLY A 77 -8.44 21.11 -13.30
C GLY A 77 -9.67 21.84 -13.86
N HIS A 78 -10.27 22.75 -13.09
CA HIS A 78 -11.45 23.51 -13.48
C HIS A 78 -11.11 24.94 -13.87
N SER A 79 -11.61 25.35 -15.04
CA SER A 79 -11.59 26.73 -15.52
C SER A 79 -12.97 27.38 -15.29
N PRO A 80 -13.05 28.70 -15.07
CA PRO A 80 -14.33 29.43 -15.00
C PRO A 80 -15.20 29.28 -16.24
N THR A 81 -14.58 28.93 -17.38
CA THR A 81 -15.24 28.79 -18.68
C THR A 81 -15.72 27.36 -18.97
N THR A 82 -15.29 26.38 -18.18
CA THR A 82 -15.70 24.97 -18.34
C THR A 82 -16.89 24.65 -17.44
N PRO A 83 -17.95 23.99 -17.95
CA PRO A 83 -19.07 23.58 -17.12
C PRO A 83 -18.59 22.58 -16.06
N LEU A 84 -19.01 22.82 -14.82
CA LEU A 84 -18.59 22.04 -13.66
C LEU A 84 -19.39 20.74 -13.61
N THR A 85 -18.70 19.60 -13.61
CA THR A 85 -19.36 18.30 -13.45
C THR A 85 -19.72 18.07 -11.98
N LEU A 86 -20.68 17.19 -11.70
CA LEU A 86 -21.07 16.92 -10.31
C LEU A 86 -19.92 16.36 -9.44
N PRO A 87 -19.09 15.41 -9.91
CA PRO A 87 -17.95 14.93 -9.13
C PRO A 87 -16.92 16.03 -8.87
N ALA A 88 -16.68 16.88 -9.87
CA ALA A 88 -15.82 18.06 -9.75
C ALA A 88 -16.34 19.06 -8.71
N ALA A 89 -17.65 19.31 -8.74
CA ALA A 89 -18.32 20.21 -7.81
C ALA A 89 -18.20 19.69 -6.39
N ALA A 90 -18.47 18.40 -6.20
CA ALA A 90 -18.32 17.74 -4.91
C ALA A 90 -16.87 17.81 -4.39
N ALA A 91 -15.88 17.54 -5.25
CA ALA A 91 -14.46 17.62 -4.89
C ALA A 91 -14.03 19.05 -4.50
N LEU A 92 -14.47 20.06 -5.26
CA LEU A 92 -14.18 21.46 -4.97
C LEU A 92 -14.78 21.89 -3.64
N LEU A 93 -16.03 21.53 -3.37
CA LEU A 93 -16.67 21.85 -2.09
C LEU A 93 -15.97 21.14 -0.92
N CYS A 94 -15.56 19.88 -1.09
CA CYS A 94 -14.79 19.15 -0.08
C CYS A 94 -13.40 19.74 0.17
N ALA A 95 -12.78 20.36 -0.84
CA ALA A 95 -11.48 21.00 -0.68
C ALA A 95 -11.57 22.36 0.05
N LEU A 96 -12.74 23.00 -0.01
CA LEU A 96 -12.93 24.37 0.49
C LEU A 96 -13.67 24.45 1.82
N HIS A 97 -14.41 23.40 2.20
CA HIS A 97 -15.30 23.42 3.36
C HIS A 97 -15.12 22.20 4.24
N GLU A 98 -15.43 22.39 5.52
CA GLU A 98 -15.39 21.31 6.51
C GLU A 98 -16.59 20.36 6.35
N PRO A 99 -16.47 19.07 6.76
CA PRO A 99 -17.52 18.07 6.58
C PRO A 99 -18.90 18.46 7.16
N GLY A 100 -18.92 19.28 8.21
CA GLY A 100 -20.16 19.76 8.82
C GLY A 100 -20.95 20.75 7.94
N GLU A 101 -20.26 21.47 7.06
CA GLU A 101 -20.87 22.46 6.16
C GLU A 101 -21.35 21.83 4.85
N LEU A 102 -20.76 20.70 4.46
CA LEU A 102 -21.11 19.94 3.26
C LEU A 102 -22.59 19.54 3.23
N ALA A 103 -23.18 19.20 4.38
CA ALA A 103 -24.59 18.84 4.50
C ALA A 103 -25.52 19.98 4.04
N ALA A 104 -25.18 21.22 4.39
CA ALA A 104 -25.93 22.40 3.96
C ALA A 104 -25.85 22.62 2.45
N MET A 105 -24.80 22.11 1.78
CA MET A 105 -24.59 22.23 0.33
C MET A 105 -25.12 21.04 -0.47
N GLY A 106 -25.75 20.06 0.18
CA GLY A 106 -26.32 18.88 -0.49
C GLY A 106 -25.36 17.69 -0.58
N LEU A 107 -24.32 17.66 0.26
CA LEU A 107 -23.34 16.57 0.36
C LEU A 107 -23.37 15.93 1.73
N ARG A 108 -23.38 14.61 1.81
CA ARG A 108 -23.32 13.86 3.07
C ARG A 108 -22.11 12.93 3.06
N LEU A 109 -21.29 13.01 4.10
CA LEU A 109 -20.20 12.07 4.32
C LEU A 109 -20.72 10.87 5.12
N THR A 110 -20.68 9.68 4.54
CA THR A 110 -21.00 8.41 5.20
C THR A 110 -19.71 7.67 5.55
N ARG A 111 -19.60 7.24 6.80
CA ARG A 111 -18.40 6.54 7.30
C ARG A 111 -18.68 5.06 7.47
N HIS A 112 -18.03 4.24 6.67
CA HIS A 112 -18.08 2.79 6.77
C HIS A 112 -16.82 2.30 7.49
N THR A 113 -17.00 1.60 8.61
CA THR A 113 -15.89 0.90 9.27
C THR A 113 -15.95 -0.56 8.88
N THR A 114 -14.90 -1.05 8.23
CA THR A 114 -14.74 -2.48 7.98
C THR A 114 -13.59 -3.01 8.85
N HIS A 115 -13.88 -4.04 9.63
CA HIS A 115 -12.85 -4.79 10.35
C HIS A 115 -12.35 -5.90 9.44
N VAL A 116 -11.09 -5.80 8.98
CA VAL A 116 -10.45 -6.91 8.27
C VAL A 116 -9.91 -7.88 9.32
N THR A 117 -10.75 -8.81 9.74
CA THR A 117 -10.33 -9.96 10.55
C THR A 117 -9.67 -10.98 9.64
N ALA A 118 -8.34 -11.00 9.60
CA ALA A 118 -7.65 -12.24 9.27
C ALA A 118 -7.84 -13.16 10.50
N SER A 119 -8.48 -14.32 10.29
CA SER A 119 -8.96 -15.25 11.32
C SER A 119 -7.92 -15.55 12.40
N ASP A 120 -8.44 -15.62 13.63
CA ASP A 120 -7.81 -15.99 14.90
C ASP A 120 -6.37 -15.53 15.13
N GLN A 121 -6.23 -14.63 16.10
CA GLN A 121 -4.96 -14.22 16.67
C GLN A 121 -4.30 -15.41 17.36
N GLN A 122 -3.62 -16.28 16.61
CA GLN A 122 -2.59 -17.14 17.17
C GLN A 122 -1.46 -16.22 17.66
N THR A 123 -1.50 -15.94 18.96
CA THR A 123 -0.47 -15.20 19.69
C THR A 123 0.73 -16.11 20.02
N GLU A 124 0.49 -17.42 20.10
CA GLU A 124 1.51 -18.46 20.26
C GLU A 124 2.09 -18.86 18.88
N PRO A 125 3.42 -18.98 18.75
CA PRO A 125 4.07 -19.36 17.50
C PRO A 125 3.67 -20.78 17.08
N VAL A 126 3.22 -20.94 15.84
CA VAL A 126 2.87 -22.24 15.27
C VAL A 126 4.12 -22.94 14.77
N SER A 127 4.38 -24.16 15.26
CA SER A 127 5.43 -25.01 14.72
C SER A 127 4.91 -25.80 13.53
N LEU A 128 5.43 -25.50 12.33
CA LEU A 128 5.18 -26.27 11.11
C LEU A 128 6.34 -27.23 10.85
N GLU A 129 6.04 -28.52 10.69
CA GLU A 129 7.01 -29.51 10.24
C GLU A 129 6.94 -29.68 8.72
N LEU A 130 8.08 -29.55 8.04
CA LEU A 130 8.19 -29.80 6.59
C LEU A 130 8.27 -31.31 6.35
N SER A 131 7.18 -31.92 5.85
CA SER A 131 7.19 -33.29 5.34
C SER A 131 7.67 -33.29 3.90
N TYR A 132 8.93 -33.70 3.67
CA TYR A 132 9.39 -34.08 2.35
C TYR A 132 9.06 -35.56 2.15
N ALA A 133 7.90 -35.85 1.55
CA ALA A 133 7.66 -37.19 1.04
C ALA A 133 8.52 -37.34 -0.24
N PRO A 134 9.48 -38.29 -0.32
CA PRO A 134 10.09 -38.60 -1.59
C PRO A 134 9.00 -39.17 -2.49
N ASP A 135 8.73 -38.49 -3.60
CA ASP A 135 7.96 -39.02 -4.71
C ASP A 135 8.67 -40.30 -5.15
N ALA A 136 8.16 -41.46 -4.74
CA ALA A 136 8.74 -42.74 -5.09
C ALA A 136 8.41 -43.00 -6.56
N PRO A 137 9.40 -43.18 -7.46
CA PRO A 137 9.11 -43.54 -8.83
C PRO A 137 8.46 -44.92 -8.84
N GLU A 138 7.21 -44.97 -9.30
CA GLU A 138 6.48 -46.19 -9.62
C GLU A 138 7.30 -46.98 -10.66
N ALA A 139 7.56 -48.26 -10.37
CA ALA A 139 8.39 -49.17 -11.15
C ALA A 139 7.59 -49.94 -12.20
#